data_AF-A0A6B3CA06-F1
#
_entry.id   AF-A0A6B3CA06-F1
#
_cell.length_a   1.000
_cell.length_b   1.000
_cell.length_c   1.000
_cell.angle_alpha   90.00
_cell.angle_beta   90.00
_cell.angle_gamma   90.00
#
_symmetry.space_group_name_H-M   'P 1'
#
loop_
_entity.id
_entity.type
_entity.pdbx_description
1 polymer ?
#
loop_
_entity_poly.entity_id
_entity_poly.type
_entity_poly.pdbx_seq_one_letter_code
_entity_poly.pdbx_strand_id
1 'polypeptide(L)' 'ISPGDRIVITHRPEHEVTSAFLFRAWTTERALLPRVLAAGDALAPDVRETALAYAARHGAR' A
#
# COMPACT_ATOMS: atom_id res chain seq x y z
N ILE A 1 1.99 19.41 -18.92
CA ILE A 1 0.97 19.18 -17.87
C ILE A 1 0.46 20.54 -17.45
N SER A 2 -0.84 20.74 -17.54
CA SER A 2 -1.53 22.00 -17.26
C SER A 2 -2.77 21.74 -16.40
N PRO A 3 -3.25 22.74 -15.63
CA PRO A 3 -4.54 22.63 -14.96
C PRO A 3 -5.65 22.32 -15.96
N GLY A 4 -6.51 21.35 -15.62
CA GLY A 4 -7.61 20.90 -16.49
C GLY A 4 -7.27 19.72 -17.40
N ASP A 5 -6.02 19.28 -17.46
CA ASP A 5 -5.64 18.06 -18.18
C ASP A 5 -6.44 16.85 -17.64
N ARG A 6 -7.01 16.03 -18.54
CA ARG A 6 -7.80 14.86 -18.18
C ARG A 6 -6.92 13.77 -17.57
N ILE A 7 -7.35 13.22 -16.44
CA ILE A 7 -6.78 11.99 -15.87
C ILE A 7 -7.50 10.78 -16.49
N VAL A 8 -6.72 9.84 -17.03
CA VAL A 8 -7.23 8.58 -17.60
C VAL A 8 -6.58 7.41 -16.85
N ILE A 9 -7.39 6.45 -16.44
CA ILE A 9 -6.89 5.22 -15.82
C ILE A 9 -6.46 4.28 -16.95
N THR A 10 -5.15 4.18 -17.19
CA THR A 10 -4.58 3.30 -18.22
C THR A 10 -4.33 1.88 -17.71
N HIS A 11 -4.15 1.73 -16.41
CA HIS A 11 -3.93 0.44 -15.76
C HIS A 11 -4.47 0.48 -14.33
N ARG A 12 -5.08 -0.62 -13.89
CA ARG A 12 -5.51 -0.84 -12.51
C ARG A 12 -5.08 -2.26 -12.12
N PRO A 13 -4.07 -2.42 -11.26
CA PRO A 13 -3.66 -3.73 -10.76
C PRO A 13 -4.76 -4.40 -9.93
N GLU A 14 -4.78 -5.73 -9.92
CA GLU A 14 -5.72 -6.51 -9.11
C GLU A 14 -5.16 -6.70 -7.69
N HIS A 15 -5.46 -5.76 -6.80
CA HIS A 15 -5.19 -5.87 -5.36
C HIS A 15 -6.21 -5.08 -4.54
N GLU A 16 -6.40 -5.45 -3.28
CA GLU A 16 -7.32 -4.77 -2.35
C GLU A 16 -6.80 -3.39 -1.85
N VAL A 17 -5.54 -3.09 -2.11
CA VAL A 17 -4.87 -1.90 -1.56
C VAL A 17 -5.36 -0.64 -2.27
N THR A 18 -6.09 0.19 -1.54
CA THR A 18 -6.46 1.55 -1.94
C THR A 18 -5.70 2.57 -1.10
N SER A 19 -5.71 3.85 -1.50
CA SER A 19 -5.13 4.93 -0.67
C SER A 19 -5.75 4.96 0.74
N ALA A 20 -7.06 4.72 0.86
CA ALA A 20 -7.74 4.65 2.14
C ALA A 20 -7.30 3.43 2.97
N PHE A 21 -7.13 2.26 2.33
CA PHE A 21 -6.63 1.07 3.00
C PHE A 21 -5.21 1.28 3.55
N LEU A 22 -4.31 1.82 2.72
CA LEU A 22 -2.94 2.10 3.13
C LEU A 22 -2.91 3.12 4.29
N PHE A 23 -3.67 4.21 4.18
CA PHE A 23 -3.73 5.22 5.24
C PHE A 23 -4.16 4.61 6.58
N ARG A 24 -5.22 3.80 6.58
CA ARG A 24 -5.72 3.11 7.78
C ARG A 24 -4.66 2.16 8.36
N ALA A 25 -4.04 1.33 7.53
CA ALA A 25 -2.98 0.42 7.95
C ALA A 25 -1.77 1.16 8.54
N TRP A 26 -1.47 2.35 8.02
CA TRP A 26 -0.32 3.14 8.42
C TRP A 26 -0.53 3.91 9.73
N THR A 27 -1.76 4.39 9.96
CA THR A 27 -2.04 5.38 11.01
C THR A 27 -2.79 4.80 12.20
N THR A 28 -3.80 3.96 11.98
CA THR A 28 -4.73 3.54 13.06
C THR A 28 -4.77 2.04 13.28
N GLU A 29 -4.50 1.23 12.25
CA GLU A 29 -4.67 -0.23 12.29
C GLU A 29 -3.42 -0.96 11.81
N ARG A 30 -2.36 -0.92 12.63
CA ARG A 30 -1.04 -1.48 12.29
C ARG A 30 -1.07 -2.98 11.95
N ALA A 31 -2.05 -3.75 12.46
CA ALA A 31 -2.21 -5.17 12.12
C ALA A 31 -2.52 -5.40 10.63
N LEU A 32 -3.03 -4.40 9.90
CA LEU A 32 -3.27 -4.50 8.45
C LEU A 32 -1.99 -4.34 7.61
N LEU A 33 -0.88 -3.88 8.20
CA LEU A 33 0.33 -3.54 7.46
C LEU A 33 0.86 -4.67 6.56
N PRO A 34 0.87 -5.96 6.95
CA PRO A 34 1.30 -7.04 6.06
C PRO A 34 0.47 -7.15 4.78
N ARG A 35 -0.82 -6.80 4.82
CA ARG A 35 -1.73 -6.93 3.67
C ARG A 35 -1.42 -5.92 2.56
N VAL A 36 -0.79 -4.79 2.89
CA VAL A 36 -0.42 -3.79 1.87
C VAL A 36 0.59 -4.34 0.86
N LEU A 37 1.35 -5.38 1.21
CA LEU A 37 2.32 -6.04 0.33
C LEU A 37 1.69 -6.61 -0.94
N ALA A 38 0.37 -6.82 -0.98
CA ALA A 38 -0.36 -7.19 -2.20
C ALA A 38 -0.25 -6.16 -3.33
N ALA A 39 0.04 -4.89 -3.02
CA ALA A 39 0.32 -3.87 -4.02
C ALA A 39 1.69 -4.00 -4.70
N GLY A 40 2.59 -4.85 -4.17
CA GLY A 40 3.87 -5.15 -4.80
C GLY A 40 4.69 -3.89 -5.11
N ASP A 41 5.08 -3.75 -6.38
CA ASP A 41 5.91 -2.64 -6.87
C ASP A 41 5.15 -1.31 -7.00
N ALA A 42 3.82 -1.31 -6.84
CA ALA A 42 3.03 -0.07 -6.79
C ALA A 42 3.17 0.67 -5.43
N LEU A 43 3.78 0.04 -4.42
CA LEU A 43 4.09 0.68 -3.14
C LEU A 43 5.33 1.56 -3.23
N ALA A 44 5.31 2.65 -2.46
CA ALA A 44 6.54 3.39 -2.15
C ALA A 44 7.54 2.46 -1.42
N PRO A 45 8.86 2.53 -1.72
CA PRO A 45 9.84 1.60 -1.18
C PRO A 45 9.91 1.55 0.35
N ASP A 46 9.79 2.71 1.01
CA ASP A 46 9.78 2.87 2.46
C ASP A 46 8.57 2.19 3.13
N VAL A 47 7.39 2.29 2.50
CA VAL A 47 6.17 1.61 2.93
C VAL A 47 6.35 0.10 2.83
N ARG A 48 6.90 -0.38 1.69
CA ARG A 48 7.15 -1.80 1.46
C ARG A 48 8.15 -2.38 2.47
N GLU A 49 9.24 -1.68 2.73
CA GLU A 49 10.24 -2.07 3.75
C GLU A 49 9.61 -2.14 5.14
N THR A 50 8.83 -1.13 5.52
CA THR A 50 8.15 -1.09 6.83
C THR A 50 7.17 -2.25 6.98
N ALA A 51 6.39 -2.56 5.93
CA ALA A 51 5.44 -3.67 5.92
C ALA A 51 6.15 -5.04 6.03
N LEU A 52 7.26 -5.24 5.31
CA LEU A 52 8.09 -6.44 5.42
C LEU A 52 8.71 -6.58 6.81
N ALA A 53 9.29 -5.52 7.36
CA ALA A 53 9.89 -5.53 8.69
C ALA A 53 8.86 -5.85 9.78
N TYR A 54 7.66 -5.28 9.68
CA TYR A 54 6.54 -5.61 10.57
C TYR A 54 6.12 -7.08 10.42
N ALA A 55 5.92 -7.57 9.20
CA ALA A 55 5.54 -8.96 8.95
C ALA A 55 6.59 -9.94 9.50
N ALA A 56 7.88 -9.67 9.34
CA ALA A 56 8.95 -10.49 9.89
C ALA A 56 8.94 -10.54 11.42
N ARG A 57 8.63 -9.42 12.08
CA ARG A 57 8.58 -9.32 13.55
C ARG A 57 7.33 -9.97 14.16
N HIS A 58 6.23 -10.04 13.41
CA HIS A 58 4.92 -10.41 13.94
C HIS A 58 4.29 -11.65 13.29
N GLY A 59 4.88 -12.19 12.22
CA GLY A 59 4.38 -13.35 11.46
C GLY A 59 4.78 -14.73 12.00
N ALA A 60 5.57 -14.79 13.08
CA ALA A 60 5.94 -16.04 13.76
C ALA A 60 4.95 -16.44 14.87
N ARG A 61 3.67 -16.06 14.76
CA ARG A 61 2.64 -16.34 15.77
C ARG A 61 1.46 -17.07 15.18
#